data_AF-A0A392RCQ4-F1
#
_entry.id   AF-A0A392RCQ4-F1
#
_cell.length_a   1.000
_cell.length_b   1.000
_cell.length_c   1.000
_cell.angle_alpha   90.00
_cell.angle_beta   90.00
_cell.angle_gamma   90.00
#
_symmetry.space_group_name_H-M   'P 1'
#
loop_
_entity.id
_entity.type
_entity.pdbx_description
1 polymer ?
#
loop_
_entity_poly.entity_id
_entity_poly.type
_entity_poly.pdbx_seq_one_letter_code
_entity_poly.pdbx_strand_id
1 'polypeptide(L)'
;MDWLSYHYVILDCARKLVFFPEPGVARYLSANRLMVTMRDGEPEIVSLSSIEVNPYVVMGDVCVVQQFQDFFPSEFPGFPPIREVEFFIDLHPGTGPISESPYRMAPA
;
A
#
# COMPACT_ATOMS: atom_id res chain seq x y z
N MET A 1 25.56 14.55 0.83
CA MET A 1 25.44 13.11 0.54
C MET A 1 26.34 12.39 1.51
N ASP A 2 25.80 11.51 2.33
CA ASP A 2 26.55 10.73 3.31
C ASP A 2 27.15 9.47 2.65
N TRP A 3 28.20 8.93 3.29
CA TRP A 3 28.96 7.78 2.79
C TRP A 3 28.07 6.54 2.54
N LEU A 4 27.06 6.32 3.38
CA LEU A 4 26.13 5.20 3.26
C LEU A 4 25.31 5.25 1.97
N SER A 5 24.82 6.44 1.60
CA SER A 5 24.08 6.65 0.36
C SER A 5 24.97 6.48 -0.87
N TYR A 6 26.25 6.87 -0.80
CA TYR A 6 27.20 6.70 -1.91
C TYR A 6 27.46 5.21 -2.23
N HIS A 7 27.43 4.36 -1.19
CA HIS A 7 27.66 2.92 -1.32
C HIS A 7 26.38 2.09 -1.36
N TYR A 8 25.20 2.71 -1.47
CA TYR A 8 23.89 2.03 -1.49
C TYR A 8 23.71 1.03 -0.34
N VAL A 9 24.19 1.39 0.85
CA VAL A 9 24.12 0.51 2.03
C VAL A 9 22.68 0.40 2.51
N ILE A 10 22.19 -0.84 2.70
CA ILE A 10 20.86 -1.08 3.29
C ILE A 10 21.01 -1.35 4.79
N LEU A 11 20.27 -0.59 5.60
CA LEU A 11 20.20 -0.77 7.05
C LEU A 11 18.88 -1.44 7.43
N ASP A 12 18.95 -2.60 8.08
CA ASP A 12 17.81 -3.22 8.77
C ASP A 12 17.93 -2.93 10.27
N CYS A 13 17.30 -1.85 10.70
CA CYS A 13 17.35 -1.39 12.09
C CYS A 13 16.68 -2.36 13.07
N ALA A 14 15.66 -3.11 12.63
CA ALA A 14 14.93 -4.03 13.49
C ALA A 14 15.79 -5.25 13.83
N ARG A 15 16.52 -5.76 12.84
CA ARG A 15 17.43 -6.91 13.01
C ARG A 15 18.86 -6.51 13.36
N LYS A 16 19.19 -5.22 13.35
CA LYS A 16 20.54 -4.67 13.56
C LYS A 16 21.55 -5.20 12.53
N LEU A 17 21.15 -5.25 11.26
CA LEU A 17 21.97 -5.74 10.15
C LEU A 17 22.31 -4.62 9.16
N VAL A 18 23.46 -4.78 8.50
CA VAL A 18 23.97 -3.86 7.47
C VAL A 18 24.34 -4.67 6.24
N PHE A 19 23.79 -4.31 5.08
CA PHE A 19 24.03 -5.02 3.83
C PHE A 19 24.80 -4.13 2.83
N PHE A 20 25.83 -4.70 2.23
CA PHE A 20 26.67 -4.08 1.20
C PHE A 20 26.40 -4.77 -0.14
N PRO A 21 25.45 -4.28 -0.94
CA PRO A 21 25.10 -4.88 -2.22
C PRO A 21 26.22 -4.71 -3.24
N GLU A 22 26.37 -5.68 -4.14
CA GLU A 22 27.28 -5.52 -5.28
C GLU A 22 26.85 -4.33 -6.15
N PRO A 23 27.79 -3.62 -6.81
CA PRO A 23 27.50 -2.38 -7.55
C PRO A 23 26.42 -2.53 -8.64
N GLY A 24 26.27 -3.73 -9.21
CA GLY A 24 25.22 -4.03 -10.19
C GLY A 24 23.83 -4.15 -9.56
N VAL A 25 23.74 -4.70 -8.35
CA VAL A 25 22.49 -4.88 -7.59
C VAL A 25 22.01 -3.55 -7.03
N ALA A 26 22.95 -2.72 -6.55
CA ALA A 26 22.73 -1.39 -6.00
C ALA A 26 21.86 -0.47 -6.89
N ARG A 27 22.07 -0.54 -8.21
CA ARG A 27 21.35 0.31 -9.19
C ARG A 27 19.89 -0.12 -9.41
N TYR A 28 19.53 -1.36 -9.10
CA TYR A 28 18.15 -1.84 -9.13
C TYR A 28 17.39 -1.52 -7.82
N LEU A 29 18.09 -1.24 -6.72
CA LEU A 29 17.49 -0.98 -5.40
C LEU A 29 16.70 0.33 -5.33
N SER A 30 17.06 1.34 -6.13
CA SER A 30 16.40 2.65 -6.08
C SER A 30 15.01 2.65 -6.74
N ALA A 31 14.70 1.64 -7.56
CA ALA A 31 13.44 1.54 -8.30
C ALA A 31 12.43 0.59 -7.65
N ASN A 32 12.89 -0.43 -6.91
CA ASN A 32 12.04 -1.52 -6.43
C ASN A 32 12.04 -1.59 -4.90
N ARG A 33 10.85 -1.68 -4.30
CA ARG A 33 10.71 -2.02 -2.86
C ARG A 33 11.22 -3.45 -2.68
N LEU A 34 12.40 -3.61 -2.09
CA LEU A 34 13.01 -4.91 -1.84
C LEU A 34 12.72 -5.34 -0.41
N MET A 35 12.53 -6.64 -0.21
CA MET A 35 12.45 -7.27 1.10
C MET A 35 13.69 -8.12 1.30
N VAL A 36 14.42 -7.88 2.38
CA VAL A 36 15.55 -8.73 2.78
C VAL A 36 15.02 -9.79 3.76
N THR A 37 15.02 -11.03 3.32
CA THR A 37 14.66 -12.19 4.14
C THR A 37 15.91 -12.99 4.48
N MET A 38 15.86 -13.74 5.57
CA MET A 38 16.95 -14.66 5.94
C MET A 38 16.47 -16.08 5.61
N ARG A 39 17.24 -16.83 4.84
CA ARG A 39 16.98 -18.25 4.56
C ARG A 39 18.24 -19.04 4.89
N ASP A 40 18.13 -19.99 5.81
CA ASP A 40 19.25 -20.82 6.29
C ASP A 40 20.46 -20.02 6.81
N GLY A 41 20.22 -18.81 7.33
CA GLY A 41 21.27 -17.92 7.84
C GLY A 41 21.90 -17.01 6.78
N GLU A 42 21.57 -17.19 5.52
CA GLU A 42 22.03 -16.35 4.42
C GLU A 42 20.99 -15.29 4.05
N PRO A 43 21.42 -14.06 3.72
CA PRO A 43 20.51 -13.00 3.30
C PRO A 43 20.03 -13.23 1.87
N GLU A 44 18.72 -13.44 1.72
CA GLU A 44 18.03 -13.54 0.44
C GLU A 44 17.31 -12.21 0.16
N ILE A 45 17.72 -11.53 -0.90
CA ILE A 45 17.14 -10.25 -1.31
C ILE A 45 16.03 -10.54 -2.33
N VAL A 46 14.78 -10.30 -1.96
CA VAL A 46 13.62 -10.55 -2.82
C VAL A 46 13.06 -9.23 -3.35
N SER A 47 12.99 -9.11 -4.68
CA SER A 47 12.31 -7.98 -5.33
C SER A 47 10.80 -8.17 -5.29
N LEU A 48 10.07 -7.22 -4.69
CA LEU A 48 8.60 -7.28 -4.69
C LEU A 48 8.01 -7.16 -6.10
N SER A 49 8.75 -6.57 -7.06
CA SER A 49 8.35 -6.53 -8.48
C SER A 49 8.47 -7.88 -9.20
N SER A 50 9.20 -8.83 -8.61
CA SER A 50 9.43 -10.18 -9.16
C SER A 50 8.58 -11.23 -8.43
N ILE A 51 7.83 -10.83 -7.41
CA ILE A 51 6.77 -11.66 -6.85
C ILE A 51 5.66 -11.70 -7.89
N GLU A 52 5.40 -12.88 -8.45
CA GLU A 52 4.19 -13.12 -9.21
C GLU A 52 3.00 -12.86 -8.29
N VAL A 53 2.39 -11.68 -8.43
CA VAL A 53 1.09 -11.40 -7.84
C VAL A 53 0.12 -12.29 -8.58
N ASN A 54 -0.18 -13.46 -8.03
CA ASN A 54 -1.24 -14.31 -8.54
C ASN A 54 -2.54 -13.50 -8.47
N PRO A 55 -3.14 -13.10 -9.61
CA PRO A 55 -4.39 -12.33 -9.59
C PRO A 55 -5.57 -13.19 -9.09
N TYR A 56 -5.36 -14.51 -8.96
CA TYR A 56 -6.28 -15.49 -8.40
C TYR A 56 -5.97 -15.81 -6.93
N VAL A 57 -5.51 -14.83 -6.15
CA VAL A 57 -5.62 -14.93 -4.70
C VAL A 57 -7.11 -14.96 -4.38
N VAL A 58 -7.62 -16.12 -3.98
CA VAL A 58 -8.95 -16.22 -3.39
C VAL A 58 -8.92 -15.29 -2.18
N MET A 59 -9.77 -14.26 -2.18
CA MET A 59 -9.77 -13.24 -1.11
C MET A 59 -9.78 -13.87 0.29
N GLY A 60 -10.43 -15.03 0.44
CA GLY A 60 -10.46 -15.81 1.68
C GLY A 60 -9.14 -16.46 2.11
N ASP A 61 -8.08 -16.48 1.30
CA ASP A 61 -6.77 -17.04 1.67
C ASP A 61 -5.80 -15.96 2.20
N VAL A 62 -6.20 -14.69 2.12
CA VAL A 62 -5.44 -13.59 2.72
C VAL A 62 -5.69 -13.60 4.22
N CYS A 63 -4.64 -13.85 5.02
CA CYS A 63 -4.73 -13.95 6.49
C CYS A 63 -5.45 -12.75 7.13
N VAL A 64 -5.25 -11.54 6.59
CA VAL A 64 -5.98 -10.33 7.03
C VAL A 64 -7.48 -10.41 6.69
N VAL A 65 -7.84 -10.88 5.49
CA VAL A 65 -9.26 -11.01 5.10
C VAL A 65 -9.95 -12.09 5.93
N GLN A 66 -9.26 -13.20 6.25
CA GLN A 66 -9.80 -14.24 7.16
C GLN A 66 -10.10 -13.68 8.55
N GLN A 67 -9.22 -12.83 9.08
CA GLN A 67 -9.41 -12.21 10.39
C GLN A 67 -10.54 -11.18 10.40
N PHE A 68 -10.92 -10.62 9.24
CA PHE A 68 -11.89 -9.54 9.12
C PHE A 68 -12.96 -9.83 8.06
N GLN A 69 -13.39 -11.09 7.93
CA GLN A 69 -14.30 -11.52 6.87
C GLN A 69 -15.63 -10.73 6.87
N ASP A 70 -16.09 -10.30 8.05
CA ASP A 70 -17.29 -9.47 8.24
C ASP A 70 -17.18 -8.06 7.64
N PHE A 71 -15.96 -7.54 7.46
CA PHE A 71 -15.69 -6.23 6.83
C PHE A 71 -15.48 -6.31 5.32
N PHE A 72 -15.29 -7.52 4.79
CA PHE A 72 -15.07 -7.78 3.37
C PHE A 72 -16.14 -8.71 2.77
N PRO A 73 -17.43 -8.36 2.86
CA PRO A 73 -18.48 -9.15 2.23
C PRO A 73 -18.34 -9.13 0.71
N SER A 74 -18.76 -10.21 0.04
CA SER A 74 -18.75 -10.31 -1.43
C SER A 74 -19.63 -9.27 -2.11
N GLU A 75 -20.63 -8.77 -1.39
CA GLU A 75 -21.52 -7.68 -1.81
C GLU A 75 -21.54 -6.62 -0.71
N PHE A 76 -21.48 -5.34 -1.09
CA PHE A 76 -21.56 -4.25 -0.12
C PHE A 76 -22.96 -4.20 0.52
N PRO A 77 -23.06 -4.11 1.87
CA PRO A 77 -24.33 -3.99 2.56
C PRO A 77 -24.89 -2.58 2.37
N GLY A 78 -25.46 -2.30 1.19
CA GLY A 78 -26.25 -1.11 0.87
C GLY A 78 -25.74 0.22 1.44
N PHE A 79 -26.66 1.04 1.94
CA PHE A 79 -26.31 2.28 2.63
C PHE A 79 -25.69 1.97 3.99
N PRO A 80 -24.70 2.78 4.42
CA PRO A 80 -24.17 2.65 5.77
C PRO A 80 -25.30 2.79 6.79
N PRO A 81 -25.25 2.05 7.92
CA PRO A 81 -26.22 2.20 8.99
C PRO A 81 -26.29 3.65 9.47
N ILE A 82 -27.44 4.04 10.02
CA ILE A 82 -27.65 5.35 10.62
C ILE A 82 -26.54 5.54 11.67
N ARG A 83 -25.68 6.53 11.44
CA ARG A 83 -24.58 6.83 12.35
C ARG A 83 -25.16 7.57 13.55
N GLU A 84 -24.72 7.21 14.76
CA GLU A 84 -25.09 7.92 15.99
C GLU A 84 -24.51 9.34 16.05
N VAL A 85 -23.52 9.63 15.20
CA VAL A 85 -22.81 10.90 15.15
C VAL A 85 -23.10 11.59 13.82
N GLU A 86 -23.56 12.85 13.92
CA GLU A 86 -23.69 13.75 12.77
C GLU A 86 -22.32 14.26 12.32
N PHE A 87 -22.08 14.27 11.00
CA PHE A 87 -20.85 14.79 10.42
C PHE A 87 -21.06 16.24 10.04
N PHE A 88 -20.23 17.12 10.56
CA PHE A 88 -20.17 18.52 10.16
C PHE A 88 -19.10 18.70 9.08
N ILE A 89 -19.43 19.43 8.02
CA ILE A 89 -18.47 19.87 7.02
C ILE A 89 -18.15 21.32 7.33
N ASP A 90 -16.97 21.55 7.90
CA ASP A 90 -16.49 22.91 8.16
C ASP A 90 -16.08 23.56 6.84
N LEU A 91 -16.64 24.73 6.57
CA LEU A 91 -16.30 25.54 5.41
C LEU A 91 -15.35 26.66 5.82
N HIS A 92 -14.46 27.05 4.92
CA HIS A 92 -13.68 28.26 5.12
C HIS A 92 -14.61 29.48 5.21
N PRO A 93 -14.29 30.47 6.06
CA PRO A 93 -15.07 31.70 6.14
C PRO A 93 -15.21 32.35 4.76
N GLY A 94 -16.45 32.65 4.35
CA GLY A 94 -16.75 33.25 3.04
C GLY A 94 -17.06 32.25 1.92
N THR A 95 -17.02 30.93 2.16
CA THR A 95 -17.52 29.94 1.20
C THR A 95 -19.05 30.05 1.07
N GLY A 96 -19.53 30.37 -0.13
CA GLY A 96 -20.95 30.37 -0.49
C GLY A 96 -21.40 29.06 -1.14
N PRO A 97 -22.71 28.85 -1.31
CA PRO A 97 -23.24 27.70 -2.03
C PRO A 97 -22.84 27.73 -3.51
N ILE A 98 -22.51 26.56 -4.06
CA ILE A 98 -22.22 26.39 -5.49
C ILE A 98 -23.47 25.81 -6.16
N SER A 99 -23.84 26.37 -7.31
CA SER A 99 -25.00 25.92 -8.10
C SER A 99 -24.60 25.80 -9.56
N GLU A 100 -24.36 24.57 -10.02
CA GLU A 100 -24.01 24.25 -11.40
C GLU A 100 -25.13 23.42 -12.06
N SER A 101 -25.36 23.63 -13.35
CA SER A 101 -26.36 22.83 -14.08
C SER A 101 -25.89 21.37 -14.24
N PRO A 102 -26.77 20.36 -14.10
CA PRO A 102 -26.39 18.96 -14.33
C PRO A 102 -25.83 18.76 -15.74
N TYR A 103 -24.83 17.89 -15.85
CA TYR A 103 -24.30 17.50 -17.15
C TYR A 103 -25.36 16.73 -17.95
N ARG A 104 -25.40 16.92 -19.28
CA ARG A 104 -26.32 16.16 -20.15
C ARG A 104 -25.82 14.71 -20.26
N MET A 105 -26.62 13.76 -19.81
CA MET A 105 -26.38 12.33 -20.06
C MET A 105 -27.04 11.92 -21.39
N ALA A 106 -26.43 10.97 -22.10
CA ALA A 106 -27.03 10.36 -23.28
C ALA A 106 -28.24 9.48 -22.89
N PRO A 107 -29.24 9.31 -23.77
CA PRO A 107 -30.33 8.35 -23.55
C PRO A 107 -29.81 6.91 -23.43
N ALA A 108 -30.56 6.07 -22.73
CA ALA A 108 -30.33 4.63 -22.64
C ALA A 108 -30.67 3.90 -23.95
#